data_AF-A0A7J0EP98-F1
#
_entry.id   AF-A0A7J0EP98-F1
#
_cell.length_a   1.000
_cell.length_b   1.000
_cell.length_c   1.000
_cell.angle_alpha   90.00
_cell.angle_beta   90.00
_cell.angle_gamma   90.00
#
_symmetry.space_group_name_H-M   'P 1'
#
loop_
_entity.id
_entity.type
_entity.pdbx_description
1 polymer ?
#
loop_
_entity_poly.entity_id
_entity_poly.type
_entity_poly.pdbx_seq_one_letter_code
_entity_poly.pdbx_strand_id
1 'polypeptide(L)'
;MADIVKNILAKPIQLADQVIKSADEASSFKAECAEIKAKTMMLVDLLRQAARASNDLYERPTRRIIDDTEQVLDKALALVQKCRAHGLVKRVFTIIPAAAFRKMAALLENSVGDMSWLLRVSAGGGGYLGLPPIAANEPILCLIWEQIAVLSTGSLEDRSDAAASLVSLARDNDRYGKIIIEEGGVGPLLRLVKEGKLEGQENAARAIGLLGRDPESVKQMIHAGVCQVFFENPQRRSHEGPSRGGLGRLGARRSSLQLSRSLRPAQHHSLASFPPCFRNRSGT
;
A
#
# COMPACT_ATOMS: atom_id res chain seq x y z
N MET A 1 -13.40 -2.81 8.73
CA MET A 1 -12.18 -2.22 8.12
C MET A 1 -11.35 -1.52 9.19
N ALA A 2 -11.96 -0.60 9.96
CA ALA A 2 -11.40 -0.01 11.19
C ALA A 2 -10.73 -1.03 12.13
N ASP A 3 -11.37 -2.17 12.35
CA ASP A 3 -10.92 -3.16 13.32
C ASP A 3 -9.62 -3.86 12.91
N ILE A 4 -9.36 -3.99 11.59
CA ILE A 4 -8.12 -4.58 11.08
C ILE A 4 -6.95 -3.64 11.35
N VAL A 5 -7.12 -2.34 11.05
CA VAL A 5 -6.09 -1.32 11.26
C VAL A 5 -5.82 -1.10 12.75
N LYS A 6 -6.86 -1.08 13.59
CA LYS A 6 -6.72 -1.03 15.05
C LYS A 6 -5.95 -2.25 15.60
N ASN A 7 -6.23 -3.44 15.08
CA ASN A 7 -5.52 -4.65 15.48
C ASN A 7 -4.05 -4.62 15.05
N ILE A 8 -3.75 -4.12 13.84
CA ILE A 8 -2.37 -3.98 13.34
C ILE A 8 -1.58 -2.93 14.14
N LEU A 9 -2.23 -1.87 14.62
CA LEU A 9 -1.58 -0.83 15.44
C LEU A 9 -1.40 -1.21 16.92
N ALA A 10 -2.10 -2.22 17.42
CA ALA A 10 -2.04 -2.58 18.85
C ALA A 10 -0.64 -3.06 19.26
N LYS A 11 -0.03 -3.93 18.46
CA LYS A 11 1.30 -4.51 18.74
C LYS A 11 2.43 -3.47 18.73
N PRO A 12 2.60 -2.59 17.73
CA PRO A 12 3.64 -1.57 17.76
C PRO A 12 3.46 -0.56 18.90
N ILE A 13 2.21 -0.19 19.28
CA ILE A 13 1.97 0.66 20.45
C ILE A 13 2.49 -0.03 21.73
N GLN A 14 2.16 -1.31 21.92
CA GLN A 14 2.63 -2.08 23.07
C GLN A 14 4.15 -2.22 23.12
N LEU A 15 4.80 -2.48 21.99
CA LEU A 15 6.26 -2.57 21.91
C LEU A 15 6.90 -1.23 22.24
N ALA A 16 6.38 -0.13 21.73
CA ALA A 16 6.91 1.19 21.99
C ALA A 16 6.78 1.60 23.48
N ASP A 17 5.65 1.29 24.12
CA ASP A 17 5.49 1.47 25.57
C ASP A 17 6.50 0.60 26.37
N GLN A 18 6.79 -0.63 25.91
CA GLN A 18 7.82 -1.50 26.52
C GLN A 18 9.25 -0.96 26.35
N VAL A 19 9.57 -0.37 25.19
CA VAL A 19 10.87 0.27 24.93
C VAL A 19 11.06 1.45 25.89
N ILE A 20 10.04 2.32 26.03
CA ILE A 20 10.07 3.47 26.94
C ILE A 20 10.32 3.00 28.38
N LYS A 21 9.54 2.02 28.84
CA LYS A 21 9.70 1.46 30.19
C LYS A 21 11.09 0.86 30.41
N SER A 22 11.57 0.05 29.46
CA SER A 22 12.88 -0.59 29.58
C SER A 22 14.02 0.43 29.57
N ALA A 23 13.85 1.56 28.87
CA ALA A 23 14.84 2.63 28.82
C ALA A 23 14.93 3.40 30.14
N ASP A 24 13.81 3.58 30.85
CA ASP A 24 13.80 4.18 32.19
C ASP A 24 14.49 3.30 33.23
N GLU A 25 14.46 1.99 33.04
CA GLU A 25 15.06 1.01 33.95
C GLU A 25 16.55 0.74 33.63
N ALA A 26 17.15 1.48 32.69
CA ALA A 26 18.52 1.29 32.25
C ALA A 26 19.55 1.67 33.34
N SER A 27 20.45 0.73 33.66
CA SER A 27 21.55 0.94 34.60
C SER A 27 22.84 1.43 33.94
N SER A 28 23.02 1.15 32.65
CA SER A 28 24.17 1.52 31.80
C SER A 28 23.70 2.23 30.54
N PHE A 29 24.57 3.01 29.86
CA PHE A 29 24.24 3.75 28.63
C PHE A 29 23.00 4.65 28.78
N LYS A 30 22.91 5.36 29.90
CA LYS A 30 21.70 6.12 30.29
C LYS A 30 21.36 7.24 29.32
N ALA A 31 22.36 7.96 28.81
CA ALA A 31 22.16 9.05 27.87
C ALA A 31 21.62 8.53 26.53
N GLU A 32 22.19 7.43 26.03
CA GLU A 32 21.77 6.78 24.80
C GLU A 32 20.37 6.17 24.94
N CYS A 33 20.06 5.53 26.07
CA CYS A 33 18.72 5.02 26.35
C CYS A 33 17.68 6.15 26.45
N ALA A 34 18.04 7.30 27.03
CA ALA A 34 17.18 8.47 27.06
C ALA A 34 16.89 9.03 25.66
N GLU A 35 17.87 9.02 24.76
CA GLU A 35 17.67 9.43 23.36
C GLU A 35 16.72 8.48 22.62
N ILE A 36 16.91 7.16 22.77
CA ILE A 36 16.02 6.14 22.19
C ILE A 36 14.60 6.28 22.73
N LYS A 37 14.46 6.53 24.04
CA LYS A 37 13.17 6.80 24.68
C LYS A 37 12.49 8.03 24.06
N ALA A 38 13.19 9.15 23.92
CA ALA A 38 12.60 10.38 23.38
C ALA A 38 12.01 10.17 21.98
N LYS A 39 12.76 9.53 21.08
CA LYS A 39 12.28 9.20 19.73
C LYS A 39 11.11 8.23 19.74
N THR A 40 11.16 7.23 20.63
CA THR A 40 10.06 6.26 20.77
C THR A 40 8.78 6.93 21.29
N MET A 41 8.87 7.92 22.18
CA MET A 41 7.70 8.67 22.65
C MET A 41 7.01 9.43 21.51
N MET A 42 7.78 10.08 20.63
CA MET A 42 7.22 10.72 19.43
C MET A 42 6.48 9.71 18.54
N LEU A 43 7.07 8.53 18.35
CA LEU A 43 6.48 7.46 17.56
C LEU A 43 5.17 6.91 18.18
N VAL A 44 5.13 6.75 19.51
CA VAL A 44 3.91 6.36 20.23
C VAL A 44 2.77 7.34 19.99
N ASP A 45 3.05 8.64 20.03
CA ASP A 45 2.03 9.67 19.81
C ASP A 45 1.47 9.58 18.38
N LEU A 46 2.32 9.34 17.38
CA LEU A 46 1.89 9.12 15.99
C LEU A 46 1.10 7.82 15.82
N LEU A 47 1.53 6.71 16.43
CA LEU A 47 0.81 5.44 16.39
C LEU A 47 -0.59 5.55 17.03
N ARG A 48 -0.70 6.27 18.15
CA ARG A 48 -1.99 6.54 18.81
C ARG A 48 -2.88 7.46 17.97
N GLN A 49 -2.31 8.45 17.29
CA GLN A 49 -3.05 9.28 16.32
C GLN A 49 -3.57 8.43 15.15
N ALA A 50 -2.73 7.55 14.60
CA ALA A 50 -3.12 6.61 13.54
C ALA A 50 -4.25 5.68 13.99
N ALA A 51 -4.21 5.18 15.23
CA ALA A 51 -5.27 4.33 15.77
C ALA A 51 -6.62 5.05 15.86
N ARG A 52 -6.60 6.35 16.18
CA ARG A 52 -7.81 7.21 16.21
C ARG A 52 -8.32 7.51 14.80
N ALA A 53 -7.42 7.71 13.84
CA ALA A 53 -7.74 7.98 12.42
C ALA A 53 -7.93 6.70 11.59
N SER A 54 -8.05 5.52 12.22
CA SER A 54 -8.01 4.20 11.56
C SER A 54 -9.09 3.94 10.50
N ASN A 55 -10.15 4.75 10.47
CA ASN A 55 -11.19 4.68 9.43
C ASN A 55 -10.75 5.30 8.10
N ASP A 56 -9.80 6.24 8.14
CA ASP A 56 -9.39 7.07 7.00
C ASP A 56 -7.98 6.73 6.50
N LEU A 57 -7.31 5.75 7.13
CA LEU A 57 -5.96 5.33 6.78
C LEU A 57 -5.93 4.51 5.50
N TYR A 58 -4.98 4.84 4.61
CA TYR A 58 -4.70 4.09 3.38
C TYR A 58 -4.21 2.67 3.69
N GLU A 59 -5.06 1.67 3.45
CA GLU A 59 -4.89 0.29 3.97
C GLU A 59 -3.52 -0.35 3.68
N ARG A 60 -2.92 -0.09 2.51
CA ARG A 60 -1.71 -0.78 2.04
C ARG A 60 -0.39 -0.15 2.49
N PRO A 61 -0.13 1.16 2.26
CA PRO A 61 1.01 1.86 2.87
C PRO A 61 1.00 1.74 4.39
N THR A 62 -0.19 1.78 5.01
CA THR A 62 -0.39 1.62 6.46
C THR A 62 0.23 0.32 6.96
N ARG A 63 -0.07 -0.81 6.31
CA ARG A 63 0.42 -2.11 6.76
C ARG A 63 1.94 -2.21 6.67
N ARG A 64 2.53 -1.80 5.55
CA ARG A 64 3.99 -1.86 5.34
C ARG A 64 4.75 -0.95 6.31
N ILE A 65 4.29 0.30 6.46
CA ILE A 65 4.90 1.27 7.39
C ILE A 65 4.79 0.77 8.83
N ILE A 66 3.64 0.21 9.21
CA ILE A 66 3.46 -0.35 10.55
C ILE A 66 4.35 -1.58 10.77
N ASP A 67 4.42 -2.51 9.82
CA ASP A 67 5.24 -3.73 9.94
C ASP A 67 6.74 -3.38 10.07
N ASP A 68 7.23 -2.40 9.31
CA ASP A 68 8.61 -1.91 9.42
C ASP A 68 8.84 -1.18 10.76
N THR A 69 7.88 -0.37 11.20
CA THR A 69 7.92 0.30 12.51
C THR A 69 7.97 -0.72 13.65
N GLU A 70 7.18 -1.79 13.56
CA GLU A 70 7.16 -2.88 14.52
C GLU A 70 8.54 -3.56 14.62
N GLN A 71 9.15 -3.89 13.47
CA GLN A 71 10.50 -4.48 13.44
C GLN A 71 11.57 -3.55 14.03
N VAL A 72 11.47 -2.24 13.80
CA VAL A 72 12.39 -1.26 14.39
C VAL A 72 12.21 -1.21 15.90
N LEU A 73 10.97 -1.21 16.40
CA LEU A 73 10.66 -1.23 17.83
C LEU A 73 11.14 -2.52 18.52
N ASP A 74 11.00 -3.69 17.89
CA ASP A 74 11.54 -4.95 18.41
C ASP A 74 13.07 -4.89 18.56
N LYS A 75 13.77 -4.34 17.57
CA LYS A 75 15.23 -4.16 17.62
C LYS A 75 15.63 -3.13 18.69
N ALA A 76 14.86 -2.06 18.85
CA ALA A 76 15.08 -1.05 19.88
C ALA A 76 14.89 -1.66 21.28
N LEU A 77 13.84 -2.47 21.48
CA LEU A 77 13.57 -3.15 22.74
C LEU A 77 14.71 -4.10 23.11
N ALA A 78 15.15 -4.93 22.16
CA ALA A 78 16.27 -5.85 22.36
C ALA A 78 17.59 -5.12 22.69
N LEU A 79 17.81 -3.92 22.14
CA LEU A 79 18.99 -3.11 22.45
C LEU A 79 18.90 -2.52 23.86
N VAL A 80 17.76 -1.91 24.21
CA VAL A 80 17.56 -1.25 25.51
C VAL A 80 17.53 -2.25 26.66
N GLN A 81 16.95 -3.44 26.47
CA GLN A 81 16.96 -4.50 27.48
C GLN A 81 18.37 -4.95 27.88
N LYS A 82 19.36 -4.87 26.98
CA LYS A 82 20.77 -5.16 27.29
C LYS A 82 21.41 -4.13 28.23
N CYS A 83 20.79 -2.97 28.40
CA CYS A 83 21.27 -1.87 29.25
C CYS A 83 20.77 -1.98 30.70
N ARG A 84 19.88 -2.94 30.97
CA ARG A 84 19.31 -3.20 32.30
C ARG A 84 20.23 -4.13 33.10
N ALA A 85 20.32 -3.88 34.41
CA ALA A 85 20.99 -4.78 35.33
C ALA A 85 20.14 -6.05 35.48
N HIS A 86 20.48 -7.10 34.74
CA HIS A 86 20.00 -8.43 35.09
C HIS A 86 20.76 -8.93 36.33
N GLY A 87 20.03 -9.54 37.27
CA GLY A 87 20.56 -10.06 38.52
C GLY A 87 21.82 -10.92 38.35
N LEU A 88 22.49 -11.18 39.48
CA LEU A 88 23.88 -11.64 39.71
C LEU A 88 24.55 -12.62 38.71
N VAL A 89 23.83 -13.29 37.81
CA VAL A 89 24.34 -14.35 36.91
C VAL A 89 24.54 -13.90 35.44
N LYS A 90 24.19 -12.65 35.06
CA LYS A 90 24.42 -12.12 33.69
C LYS A 90 25.38 -10.93 33.59
N ARG A 91 26.24 -10.75 34.59
CA ARG A 91 27.34 -9.75 34.58
C ARG A 91 28.50 -10.08 33.61
N VAL A 92 28.25 -10.88 32.58
CA VAL A 92 29.26 -11.30 31.61
C VAL A 92 29.07 -10.49 30.33
N PHE A 93 29.73 -9.33 30.29
CA PHE A 93 30.14 -8.57 29.10
C PHE A 93 29.10 -8.39 27.98
N THR A 94 28.08 -7.56 28.20
CA THR A 94 27.31 -6.96 27.09
C THR A 94 28.14 -5.84 26.46
N ILE A 95 28.94 -6.16 25.44
CA ILE A 95 29.62 -5.15 24.62
C ILE A 95 28.62 -4.59 23.62
N ILE A 96 28.16 -3.37 23.86
CA ILE A 96 27.30 -2.62 22.92
C ILE A 96 28.16 -1.56 22.25
N PRO A 97 28.42 -1.66 20.93
CA PRO A 97 29.13 -0.61 20.20
C PRO A 97 28.34 0.71 20.25
N ALA A 98 29.00 1.85 20.45
CA ALA A 98 28.36 3.17 20.41
C ALA A 98 27.64 3.46 19.08
N ALA A 99 28.11 2.85 17.98
CA ALA A 99 27.44 2.91 16.67
C ALA A 99 26.06 2.24 16.67
N ALA A 100 25.78 1.27 17.55
CA ALA A 100 24.50 0.57 17.61
C ALA A 100 23.38 1.52 18.06
N PHE A 101 23.63 2.36 19.07
CA PHE A 101 22.66 3.37 19.52
C PHE A 101 22.40 4.43 18.46
N ARG A 102 23.45 4.96 17.81
CA ARG A 102 23.28 5.93 16.72
C ARG A 102 22.48 5.36 15.55
N LYS A 103 22.76 4.11 15.16
CA LYS A 103 21.99 3.43 14.12
C LYS A 103 20.54 3.23 14.55
N MET A 104 20.29 2.84 15.79
CA MET A 104 18.93 2.66 16.30
C MET A 104 18.16 3.98 16.35
N ALA A 105 18.79 5.06 16.82
CA ALA A 105 18.21 6.40 16.83
C ALA A 105 17.83 6.86 15.43
N ALA A 106 18.69 6.63 14.42
CA ALA A 106 18.39 6.95 13.03
C ALA A 106 17.21 6.12 12.46
N LEU A 107 17.12 4.83 12.80
CA LEU A 107 16.00 3.98 12.38
C LEU A 107 14.67 4.44 12.98
N LEU A 108 14.66 4.80 14.27
CA LEU A 108 13.46 5.34 14.93
C LEU A 108 13.03 6.68 14.34
N GLU A 109 13.98 7.57 14.03
CA GLU A 109 13.71 8.83 13.35
C GLU A 109 13.07 8.62 11.97
N ASN A 110 13.54 7.62 11.22
CA ASN A 110 12.93 7.24 9.94
C ASN A 110 11.49 6.77 10.12
N SER A 111 11.22 5.88 11.10
CA SER A 111 9.87 5.42 11.40
C SER A 111 8.94 6.56 11.85
N VAL A 112 9.44 7.56 12.58
CA VAL A 112 8.69 8.79 12.90
C VAL A 112 8.31 9.54 11.63
N GLY A 113 9.26 9.68 10.70
CA GLY A 113 9.01 10.28 9.38
C GLY A 113 7.95 9.52 8.56
N ASP A 114 8.04 8.20 8.50
CA ASP A 114 7.11 7.34 7.76
C ASP A 114 5.68 7.44 8.32
N MET A 115 5.53 7.38 9.65
CA MET A 115 4.24 7.51 10.33
C MET A 115 3.63 8.91 10.18
N SER A 116 4.47 9.96 10.25
CA SER A 116 4.04 11.35 10.02
C SER A 116 3.54 11.56 8.59
N TRP A 117 4.24 11.00 7.60
CA TRP A 117 3.80 11.00 6.21
C TRP A 117 2.47 10.27 6.04
N LEU A 118 2.32 9.09 6.64
CA LEU A 118 1.10 8.28 6.55
C LEU A 118 -0.14 9.04 7.08
N LEU A 119 0.00 9.70 8.23
CA LEU A 119 -1.07 10.51 8.81
C LEU A 119 -1.44 11.69 7.91
N ARG A 120 -0.45 12.35 7.30
CA ARG A 120 -0.67 13.51 6.43
C ARG A 120 -1.39 13.14 5.14
N VAL A 121 -0.93 12.08 4.46
CA VAL A 121 -1.56 11.63 3.20
C VAL A 121 -2.99 11.12 3.45
N SER A 122 -3.23 10.52 4.62
CA SER A 122 -4.57 10.07 5.02
C SER A 122 -5.51 11.23 5.39
N ALA A 123 -4.98 12.36 5.86
CA ALA A 123 -5.75 13.57 6.15
C ALA A 123 -6.10 14.43 4.91
N GLY A 124 -5.80 13.96 3.69
CA GLY A 124 -6.05 14.71 2.46
C GLY A 124 -5.08 15.87 2.19
N GLY A 125 -4.00 15.96 2.97
CA GLY A 125 -2.94 16.96 2.79
C GLY A 125 -1.96 16.57 1.67
N GLY A 126 -2.42 16.62 0.41
CA GLY A 126 -1.65 16.29 -0.80
C GLY A 126 -0.61 17.35 -1.21
N GLY A 127 0.15 17.90 -0.25
CA GLY A 127 1.25 18.83 -0.54
C GLY A 127 2.58 18.09 -0.63
N TYR A 128 3.40 18.44 -1.63
CA TYR A 128 4.77 17.97 -1.98
C TYR A 128 5.85 18.08 -0.86
N LEU A 129 5.51 17.78 0.40
CA LEU A 129 6.39 17.90 1.57
C LEU A 129 7.13 16.59 1.89
N GLY A 130 7.84 16.07 0.89
CA GLY A 130 8.84 15.01 1.04
C GLY A 130 8.30 13.58 1.07
N LEU A 131 9.08 12.67 0.49
CA LEU A 131 8.83 11.22 0.49
C LEU A 131 9.02 10.67 1.92
N PRO A 132 8.27 9.62 2.32
CA PRO A 132 8.55 8.92 3.56
C PRO A 132 9.95 8.29 3.46
N PRO A 133 10.78 8.33 4.53
CA PRO A 133 12.11 7.70 4.55
C PRO A 133 12.16 6.25 4.02
N ILE A 134 11.11 5.45 4.21
CA ILE A 134 10.99 4.08 3.66
C ILE A 134 11.11 4.03 2.13
N ALA A 135 10.67 5.09 1.45
CA ALA A 135 10.72 5.21 -0.01
C ALA A 135 11.92 6.01 -0.50
N ALA A 136 12.81 6.49 0.38
CA ALA A 136 14.00 7.25 -0.02
C ALA A 136 14.94 6.45 -0.94
N ASN A 137 14.94 5.11 -0.81
CA ASN A 137 15.74 4.21 -1.66
C ASN A 137 14.97 3.69 -2.89
N GLU A 138 13.64 3.78 -2.89
CA GLU A 138 12.75 3.33 -3.95
C GLU A 138 11.72 4.45 -4.23
N PRO A 139 12.13 5.59 -4.84
CA PRO A 139 11.26 6.75 -5.00
C PRO A 139 9.99 6.45 -5.82
N ILE A 140 10.05 5.41 -6.65
CA ILE A 140 8.91 4.90 -7.42
C ILE A 140 7.78 4.37 -6.54
N LEU A 141 8.08 3.78 -5.38
CA LEU A 141 7.09 3.22 -4.48
C LEU A 141 6.21 4.33 -3.89
N CYS A 142 6.82 5.45 -3.52
CA CYS A 142 6.06 6.61 -3.02
C CYS A 142 5.17 7.20 -4.11
N LEU A 143 5.68 7.33 -5.35
CA LEU A 143 4.87 7.80 -6.46
C LEU A 143 3.65 6.89 -6.69
N ILE A 144 3.85 5.56 -6.65
CA ILE A 144 2.76 4.59 -6.78
C ILE A 144 1.72 4.78 -5.67
N TRP A 145 2.15 4.90 -4.41
CA TRP A 145 1.23 5.13 -3.29
C TRP A 145 0.46 6.44 -3.42
N GLU A 146 1.13 7.51 -3.82
CA GLU A 146 0.50 8.81 -4.05
C GLU A 146 -0.57 8.72 -5.13
N GLN A 147 -0.29 8.07 -6.28
CA GLN A 147 -1.28 7.90 -7.34
C GLN A 147 -2.46 7.01 -6.89
N ILE A 148 -2.20 5.94 -6.12
CA ILE A 148 -3.26 5.09 -5.54
C ILE A 148 -4.13 5.90 -4.56
N ALA A 149 -3.53 6.83 -3.82
CA ALA A 149 -4.26 7.73 -2.95
C ALA A 149 -5.15 8.69 -3.73
N VAL A 150 -4.59 9.38 -4.72
CA VAL A 150 -5.37 10.27 -5.59
C VAL A 150 -6.52 9.51 -6.27
N LEU A 151 -6.31 8.26 -6.70
CA LEU A 151 -7.37 7.40 -7.25
C LEU A 151 -8.54 7.18 -6.29
N SER A 152 -8.30 7.19 -4.98
CA SER A 152 -9.29 6.84 -3.96
C SER A 152 -10.01 8.07 -3.40
N THR A 153 -9.30 9.20 -3.21
CA THR A 153 -9.85 10.40 -2.54
C THR A 153 -9.89 11.65 -3.43
N GLY A 154 -9.18 11.66 -4.56
CA GLY A 154 -9.11 12.82 -5.45
C GLY A 154 -10.41 13.10 -6.22
N SER A 155 -10.47 14.25 -6.90
CA SER A 155 -11.58 14.58 -7.80
C SER A 155 -11.62 13.65 -9.02
N LEU A 156 -12.71 13.64 -9.79
CA LEU A 156 -12.79 12.79 -10.99
C LEU A 156 -11.69 13.11 -12.04
N GLU A 157 -11.18 14.35 -12.03
CA GLU A 157 -10.09 14.80 -12.90
C GLU A 157 -8.75 14.29 -12.37
N ASP A 158 -8.44 14.54 -11.09
CA ASP A 158 -7.21 14.06 -10.45
C ASP A 158 -7.08 12.53 -10.53
N ARG A 159 -8.20 11.81 -10.37
CA ARG A 159 -8.25 10.35 -10.53
C ARG A 159 -7.90 9.91 -11.96
N SER A 160 -8.31 10.68 -12.96
CA SER A 160 -7.98 10.42 -14.36
C SER A 160 -6.47 10.58 -14.61
N ASP A 161 -5.89 11.65 -14.09
CA ASP A 161 -4.46 11.93 -14.17
C ASP A 161 -3.62 10.90 -13.40
N ALA A 162 -4.10 10.49 -12.24
CA ALA A 162 -3.46 9.43 -11.46
C ALA A 162 -3.47 8.09 -12.19
N ALA A 163 -4.59 7.74 -12.83
CA ALA A 163 -4.66 6.55 -13.67
C ALA A 163 -3.69 6.65 -14.87
N ALA A 164 -3.57 7.82 -15.51
CA ALA A 164 -2.63 8.05 -16.60
C ALA A 164 -1.17 7.90 -16.13
N SER A 165 -0.84 8.40 -14.94
CA SER A 165 0.48 8.25 -14.34
C SER A 165 0.82 6.79 -14.08
N LEU A 166 -0.11 6.01 -13.51
CA LEU A 166 0.07 4.57 -13.30
C LEU A 166 0.22 3.77 -14.60
N VAL A 167 -0.47 4.17 -15.68
CA VAL A 167 -0.25 3.60 -17.01
C VAL A 167 1.21 3.78 -17.44
N SER A 168 1.74 5.00 -17.31
CA SER A 168 3.12 5.29 -17.71
C SER A 168 4.10 4.43 -16.93
N LEU A 169 3.93 4.35 -15.61
CA LEU A 169 4.77 3.50 -14.74
C LEU A 169 4.72 2.02 -15.12
N ALA A 170 3.51 1.46 -15.28
CA ALA A 170 3.33 0.06 -15.64
C ALA A 170 3.83 -0.27 -17.06
N ARG A 171 3.83 0.72 -17.97
CA ARG A 171 4.36 0.55 -19.32
C ARG A 171 5.88 0.55 -19.34
N ASP A 172 6.50 1.41 -18.55
CA ASP A 172 7.93 1.64 -18.56
C ASP A 172 8.72 0.48 -17.93
N ASN A 173 8.17 -0.16 -16.88
CA ASN A 173 8.81 -1.31 -16.24
C ASN A 173 7.79 -2.29 -15.65
N ASP A 174 7.88 -3.56 -16.04
CA ASP A 174 7.01 -4.64 -15.52
C ASP A 174 7.11 -4.79 -13.99
N ARG A 175 8.27 -4.48 -13.39
CA ARG A 175 8.45 -4.45 -11.93
C ARG A 175 7.49 -3.46 -11.27
N TYR A 176 7.28 -2.29 -11.87
CA TYR A 176 6.38 -1.28 -11.32
C TYR A 176 4.92 -1.73 -11.42
N GLY A 177 4.56 -2.43 -12.49
CA GLY A 177 3.27 -3.10 -12.61
C GLY A 177 3.00 -4.03 -11.41
N LYS A 178 3.96 -4.88 -11.06
CA LYS A 178 3.83 -5.78 -9.90
C LYS A 178 3.66 -5.02 -8.59
N ILE A 179 4.46 -3.97 -8.37
CA ILE A 179 4.34 -3.13 -7.18
C ILE A 179 2.95 -2.47 -7.11
N ILE A 180 2.40 -1.98 -8.22
CA ILE A 180 1.04 -1.41 -8.24
C ILE A 180 -0.01 -2.43 -7.81
N ILE A 181 0.13 -3.70 -8.21
CA ILE A 181 -0.78 -4.78 -7.80
C ILE A 181 -0.62 -5.08 -6.31
N GLU A 182 0.62 -5.28 -5.86
CA GLU A 182 0.97 -5.60 -4.47
C GLU A 182 0.49 -4.51 -3.48
N GLU A 183 0.65 -3.26 -3.88
CA GLU A 183 0.25 -2.07 -3.11
C GLU A 183 -1.25 -1.73 -3.27
N GLY A 184 -2.02 -2.59 -3.95
CA GLY A 184 -3.49 -2.54 -3.96
C GLY A 184 -4.12 -1.55 -4.94
N GLY A 185 -3.39 -1.09 -5.95
CA GLY A 185 -3.89 -0.13 -6.94
C GLY A 185 -5.05 -0.65 -7.81
N VAL A 186 -5.21 -1.97 -7.91
CA VAL A 186 -6.26 -2.60 -8.74
C VAL A 186 -7.67 -2.21 -8.28
N GLY A 187 -7.93 -2.15 -6.98
CA GLY A 187 -9.27 -1.82 -6.45
C GLY A 187 -9.75 -0.41 -6.83
N PRO A 188 -8.96 0.65 -6.53
CA PRO A 188 -9.28 2.02 -6.96
C PRO A 188 -9.39 2.17 -8.49
N LEU A 189 -8.54 1.50 -9.26
CA LEU A 189 -8.64 1.47 -10.72
C LEU A 189 -9.98 0.86 -11.19
N LEU A 190 -10.41 -0.26 -10.59
CA LEU A 190 -11.70 -0.88 -10.90
C LEU A 190 -12.88 0.03 -10.56
N ARG A 191 -12.81 0.78 -9.44
CA ARG A 191 -13.82 1.77 -9.09
C ARG A 191 -13.87 2.90 -10.12
N LEU A 192 -12.72 3.39 -10.56
CA LEU A 192 -12.63 4.43 -11.59
C LEU A 192 -13.19 3.97 -12.95
N VAL A 193 -13.05 2.68 -13.30
CA VAL A 193 -13.71 2.10 -14.49
C VAL A 193 -15.26 2.18 -14.39
N LYS A 194 -15.83 2.06 -13.18
CA LYS A 194 -17.28 2.13 -12.95
C LYS A 194 -17.80 3.56 -12.86
N GLU A 195 -17.07 4.45 -12.17
CA GLU A 195 -17.57 5.77 -11.74
C GLU A 195 -16.90 6.96 -12.45
N GLY A 196 -15.82 6.72 -13.19
CA GLY A 196 -15.02 7.78 -13.83
C GLY A 196 -15.70 8.45 -15.02
N LYS A 197 -15.17 9.60 -15.43
CA LYS A 197 -15.44 10.20 -16.76
C LYS A 197 -14.78 9.35 -17.85
N LEU A 198 -15.14 9.58 -19.11
CA LEU A 198 -14.66 8.79 -20.27
C LEU A 198 -13.14 8.59 -20.25
N GLU A 199 -12.38 9.67 -20.06
CA GLU A 199 -10.92 9.64 -20.02
C GLU A 199 -10.36 8.82 -18.85
N GLY A 200 -10.90 9.03 -17.65
CA GLY A 200 -10.52 8.27 -16.46
C GLY A 200 -10.86 6.78 -16.59
N GLN A 201 -11.98 6.43 -17.20
CA GLN A 201 -12.36 5.04 -17.49
C GLN A 201 -11.38 4.38 -18.47
N GLU A 202 -10.99 5.09 -19.54
CA GLU A 202 -10.03 4.59 -20.52
C GLU A 202 -8.63 4.43 -19.93
N ASN A 203 -8.17 5.41 -19.13
CA ASN A 203 -6.89 5.34 -18.43
C ASN A 203 -6.86 4.19 -17.42
N ALA A 204 -7.93 4.02 -16.64
CA ALA A 204 -8.03 2.95 -15.65
C ALA A 204 -8.06 1.55 -16.30
N ALA A 205 -8.85 1.37 -17.36
CA ALA A 205 -8.88 0.12 -18.10
C ALA A 205 -7.52 -0.20 -18.74
N ARG A 206 -6.83 0.82 -19.25
CA ARG A 206 -5.47 0.68 -19.81
C ARG A 206 -4.47 0.27 -18.74
N ALA A 207 -4.52 0.86 -17.55
CA ALA A 207 -3.67 0.47 -16.43
C ALA A 207 -3.89 -1.01 -16.09
N ILE A 208 -5.14 -1.42 -15.84
CA ILE A 208 -5.49 -2.82 -15.54
C ILE A 208 -4.98 -3.78 -16.64
N GLY A 209 -5.12 -3.42 -17.92
CA GLY A 209 -4.62 -4.22 -19.03
C GLY A 209 -3.10 -4.37 -19.06
N LEU A 210 -2.35 -3.39 -18.55
CA LEU A 210 -0.89 -3.44 -18.42
C LEU A 210 -0.43 -4.25 -17.20
N LEU A 211 -1.20 -4.23 -16.12
CA LEU A 211 -0.93 -5.02 -14.91
C LEU A 211 -1.07 -6.53 -15.15
N GLY A 212 -1.98 -6.95 -16.02
CA GLY A 212 -2.24 -8.36 -16.32
C GLY A 212 -1.30 -9.03 -17.34
N ARG A 213 -0.03 -8.59 -17.43
CA ARG A 213 0.94 -9.11 -18.43
C ARG A 213 1.45 -10.52 -18.13
N ASP A 214 1.52 -10.91 -16.87
CA ASP A 214 2.02 -12.23 -16.45
C ASP A 214 0.98 -13.02 -15.62
N PRO A 215 1.08 -14.36 -15.59
CA PRO A 215 0.08 -15.20 -14.93
C PRO A 215 -0.06 -14.97 -13.42
N GLU A 216 1.02 -14.62 -12.73
CA GLU A 216 1.00 -14.41 -11.28
C GLU A 216 0.28 -13.09 -10.96
N SER A 217 0.58 -12.03 -11.72
CA SER A 217 -0.15 -10.76 -11.66
C SER A 217 -1.64 -10.94 -11.94
N VAL A 218 -2.02 -11.74 -12.95
CA VAL A 218 -3.42 -12.04 -13.26
C VAL A 218 -4.11 -12.76 -12.09
N LYS A 219 -3.43 -13.72 -11.45
CA LYS A 219 -3.98 -14.43 -10.29
C LYS A 219 -4.27 -13.47 -9.13
N GLN A 220 -3.33 -12.58 -8.80
CA GLN A 220 -3.53 -11.55 -7.77
C GLN A 220 -4.67 -10.59 -8.12
N MET A 221 -4.78 -10.20 -9.40
CA MET A 221 -5.85 -9.35 -9.90
C MET A 221 -7.24 -10.03 -9.83
N ILE A 222 -7.33 -11.34 -10.05
CA ILE A 222 -8.58 -12.09 -9.87
C ILE A 222 -9.02 -12.04 -8.40
N HIS A 223 -8.09 -12.22 -7.46
CA HIS A 223 -8.37 -12.06 -6.03
C HIS A 223 -8.82 -10.64 -5.66
N ALA A 224 -8.34 -9.63 -6.38
CA ALA A 224 -8.76 -8.23 -6.22
C ALA A 224 -10.14 -7.91 -6.85
N GLY A 225 -10.85 -8.90 -7.40
CA GLY A 225 -12.23 -8.72 -7.87
C GLY A 225 -12.36 -8.20 -9.31
N VAL A 226 -11.29 -8.21 -10.11
CA VAL A 226 -11.32 -7.79 -11.51
C VAL A 226 -12.42 -8.53 -12.29
N CYS A 227 -12.63 -9.82 -12.04
CA CYS A 227 -13.68 -10.59 -12.68
C CYS A 227 -15.09 -10.02 -12.40
N GLN A 228 -15.42 -9.65 -11.15
CA GLN A 228 -16.77 -9.19 -10.81
C GLN A 228 -17.15 -7.91 -11.55
N VAL A 229 -16.24 -6.96 -11.68
CA VAL A 229 -16.50 -5.67 -12.34
C VAL A 229 -16.78 -5.81 -13.84
N PHE A 230 -16.10 -6.74 -14.51
CA PHE A 230 -16.30 -6.99 -15.93
C PHE A 230 -17.42 -8.02 -16.22
N PHE A 231 -17.82 -8.84 -15.23
CA PHE A 231 -18.96 -9.77 -15.31
C PHE A 231 -20.29 -9.20 -14.78
N GLU A 232 -20.30 -8.09 -14.04
CA GLU A 232 -21.52 -7.36 -13.63
C GLU A 232 -22.04 -6.39 -14.70
N ASN A 233 -21.31 -6.21 -15.81
CA ASN A 233 -21.79 -5.44 -16.95
C ASN A 233 -22.32 -6.27 -18.17
N PRO A 234 -23.12 -7.35 -18.01
CA PRO A 234 -23.73 -8.06 -19.13
C PRO A 234 -25.20 -7.69 -19.36
N GLN A 235 -25.82 -6.79 -18.59
CA GLN A 235 -27.23 -6.38 -18.81
C GLN A 235 -27.46 -4.86 -18.78
N ARG A 236 -27.25 -4.23 -19.94
CA ARG A 236 -28.32 -3.48 -20.62
C ARG A 236 -28.39 -3.94 -22.07
N ARG A 237 -28.79 -5.20 -22.26
CA ARG A 237 -29.35 -5.68 -23.52
C ARG A 237 -30.86 -5.78 -23.31
N SER A 238 -31.61 -5.31 -24.31
CA SER A 238 -33.07 -5.45 -24.47
C SER A 238 -33.97 -4.42 -23.75
N HIS A 239 -33.96 -3.17 -24.21
CA HIS A 239 -35.19 -2.50 -24.68
C HIS A 239 -34.83 -1.23 -25.45
N GLU A 240 -35.39 -1.11 -26.65
CA GLU A 240 -35.12 -0.07 -27.64
C GLU A 240 -35.63 1.33 -27.23
N GLY A 241 -34.94 2.35 -27.74
CA GLY A 241 -35.36 3.74 -27.75
C GLY A 241 -34.21 4.60 -28.32
N PRO A 242 -34.39 5.28 -29.47
CA PRO A 242 -33.31 6.04 -30.10
C PRO A 242 -33.22 7.40 -29.42
N SER A 243 -32.32 7.58 -28.45
CA SER A 243 -31.97 8.92 -27.96
C SER A 243 -30.56 8.99 -27.36
N ARG A 244 -29.73 9.75 -28.09
CA ARG A 244 -28.59 10.57 -27.63
C ARG A 244 -27.76 10.02 -26.47
N GLY A 245 -26.71 9.26 -26.79
CA GLY A 245 -25.67 8.88 -25.84
C GLY A 245 -24.65 7.88 -26.41
N GLY A 246 -24.12 8.16 -27.60
CA GLY A 246 -23.34 7.21 -28.42
C GLY A 246 -21.84 7.08 -28.11
N LEU A 247 -21.25 7.96 -27.29
CA LEU A 247 -19.78 8.01 -27.15
C LEU A 247 -19.24 7.25 -25.93
N GLY A 248 -19.97 7.23 -24.80
CA GLY A 248 -19.56 6.48 -23.59
C GLY A 248 -19.57 4.95 -23.73
N ARG A 249 -20.41 4.42 -24.63
CA ARG A 249 -20.57 2.96 -24.81
C ARG A 249 -19.50 2.32 -25.70
N LEU A 250 -18.83 3.12 -26.53
CA LEU A 250 -17.68 2.65 -27.32
C LEU A 250 -16.43 2.53 -26.44
N GLY A 251 -16.21 3.45 -25.49
CA GLY A 251 -15.07 3.41 -24.55
C GLY A 251 -15.03 2.12 -23.72
N ALA A 252 -16.17 1.71 -23.12
CA ALA A 252 -16.27 0.48 -22.34
C ALA A 252 -16.12 -0.80 -23.19
N ARG A 253 -16.65 -0.80 -24.43
CA ARG A 253 -16.47 -1.93 -25.37
C ARG A 253 -15.05 -2.03 -25.89
N ARG A 254 -14.40 -0.90 -26.19
CA ARG A 254 -13.00 -0.84 -26.64
C ARG A 254 -12.08 -1.29 -25.50
N SER A 255 -12.34 -0.84 -24.28
CA SER A 255 -11.65 -1.28 -23.06
C SER A 255 -11.80 -2.78 -22.79
N SER A 256 -13.00 -3.34 -22.92
CA SER A 256 -13.25 -4.79 -22.78
C SER A 256 -12.61 -5.61 -23.92
N LEU A 257 -12.61 -5.09 -25.15
CA LEU A 257 -11.92 -5.69 -26.30
C LEU A 257 -10.40 -5.62 -26.18
N GLN A 258 -9.88 -4.57 -25.55
CA GLN A 258 -8.45 -4.35 -25.33
C GLN A 258 -7.94 -5.19 -24.16
N LEU A 259 -8.73 -5.35 -23.08
CA LEU A 259 -8.44 -6.31 -22.00
C LEU A 259 -8.49 -7.75 -22.49
N SER A 260 -9.52 -8.13 -23.26
CA SER A 260 -9.60 -9.47 -23.88
C SER A 260 -8.55 -9.71 -24.97
N ARG A 261 -7.93 -8.66 -25.53
CA ARG A 261 -6.73 -8.76 -26.38
C ARG A 261 -5.44 -8.84 -25.57
N SER A 262 -5.31 -8.11 -24.46
CA SER A 262 -4.14 -8.17 -23.56
C SER A 262 -4.07 -9.47 -22.75
N LEU A 263 -5.22 -10.08 -22.42
CA LEU A 263 -5.30 -11.39 -21.77
C LEU A 263 -5.17 -12.56 -22.75
N ARG A 264 -5.15 -12.31 -24.07
CA ARG A 264 -5.10 -13.34 -25.11
C ARG A 264 -3.75 -14.08 -25.22
N PRO A 265 -2.58 -13.44 -25.03
CA PRO A 265 -1.29 -14.13 -24.96
C PRO A 265 -1.19 -15.08 -23.74
N ALA A 266 -1.90 -14.78 -22.64
CA ALA A 266 -2.00 -15.65 -21.47
C ALA A 266 -2.91 -16.88 -21.67
N GLN A 267 -3.63 -16.97 -22.80
CA GLN A 267 -4.52 -18.10 -23.13
C GLN A 267 -3.78 -19.31 -23.71
N HIS A 268 -2.53 -19.16 -24.17
CA HIS A 268 -1.78 -20.25 -24.82
C HIS A 268 -0.91 -21.08 -23.85
N HIS A 269 -0.71 -20.64 -22.60
CA HIS A 269 -0.11 -21.46 -21.54
C HIS A 269 -1.07 -21.57 -20.35
N SER A 270 -1.66 -22.76 -20.19
CA SER A 270 -2.58 -23.16 -19.12
C SER A 270 -4.08 -22.86 -19.32
N LEU A 271 -4.69 -23.63 -20.24
CA LEU A 271 -6.13 -23.85 -20.33
C LEU A 271 -6.73 -24.69 -19.17
N ALA A 272 -5.95 -24.96 -18.11
CA ALA A 272 -6.32 -25.85 -17.01
C ALA A 272 -6.51 -25.14 -15.66
N SER A 273 -6.13 -23.87 -15.52
CA SER A 273 -6.16 -23.15 -14.22
C SER A 273 -7.26 -22.09 -14.10
N PHE A 274 -8.10 -21.90 -15.12
CA PHE A 274 -9.20 -20.94 -15.07
C PHE A 274 -10.51 -21.60 -14.61
N PRO A 275 -11.31 -20.94 -13.76
CA PRO A 275 -12.67 -21.38 -13.47
C PRO A 275 -13.51 -21.44 -14.76
N PRO A 276 -14.51 -22.33 -14.85
CA PRO A 276 -15.28 -22.63 -16.06
C PRO A 276 -15.98 -21.42 -16.71
N CYS A 277 -16.04 -20.28 -16.04
CA CYS A 277 -16.59 -19.01 -16.53
C CYS A 277 -15.85 -18.40 -17.74
N PHE A 278 -14.61 -18.81 -18.02
CA PHE A 278 -13.85 -18.36 -19.22
C PHE A 278 -13.97 -19.30 -20.43
N ARG A 279 -14.58 -20.48 -20.28
CA ARG A 279 -14.54 -21.54 -21.31
C ARG A 279 -15.59 -21.40 -22.42
N ASN A 280 -16.65 -20.63 -22.21
CA ASN A 280 -17.76 -20.51 -23.17
C ASN A 280 -17.72 -19.21 -23.96
N ARG A 281 -16.80 -19.12 -24.94
CA ARG A 281 -17.01 -18.29 -26.16
C ARG A 281 -16.11 -18.65 -27.34
N SER A 282 -15.80 -19.93 -27.49
CA SER A 282 -15.15 -20.48 -28.67
C SER A 282 -15.80 -21.83 -29.01
N GLY A 283 -17.00 -21.77 -29.58
CA GLY A 283 -17.74 -22.96 -29.97
C GLY A 283 -19.13 -22.59 -30.45
N THR A 284 -19.26 -22.59 -31.78
CA THR A 284 -20.47 -22.43 -32.63
C THR A 284 -21.22 -21.11 -32.58
#